data_AF-A0A9E6R773-F1
#
_entry.id   AF-A0A9E6R773-F1
#
_cell.length_a   1.000
_cell.length_b   1.000
_cell.length_c   1.000
_cell.angle_alpha   90.00
_cell.angle_beta   90.00
_cell.angle_gamma   90.00
#
_symmetry.space_group_name_H-M   'P 1'
#
loop_
_entity.id
_entity.type
_entity.pdbx_description
1 polymer ?
#
loop_
_entity_poly.entity_id
_entity_poly.type
_entity_poly.pdbx_seq_one_letter_code
_entity_poly.pdbx_strand_id
1 'polypeptide(L)'
;MPRGDDNASWISGLLARASQDDDGEGEAQLKPQSQTLEALDSLSVDIARMIDHQAVAELWDRYRRGERGVFTRRLYTLQGQQTYEDIKRKYAAEPEFRTTVDRYVAEFEKLLEEVAPKGSDDALAQTYLTSETGKVYTMLAHAAGKFEQR
;
A
#
# COMPACT_ATOMS: atom_id res chain seq x y z
N MET A 1 0.91 -26.75 0.33
CA MET A 1 1.54 -25.75 -0.57
C MET A 1 1.60 -24.44 0.19
N PRO A 2 2.78 -23.84 0.44
CA PRO A 2 2.83 -22.51 1.03
C PRO A 2 2.67 -21.45 -0.08
N ARG A 3 1.68 -20.56 0.08
CA ARG A 3 1.64 -19.24 -0.57
C ARG A 3 1.63 -18.22 0.55
N GLY A 4 2.49 -17.22 0.45
CA GLY A 4 2.63 -16.18 1.47
C GLY A 4 4.01 -15.52 1.54
N ASP A 5 4.90 -15.76 0.57
CA ASP A 5 6.26 -15.17 0.58
C ASP A 5 6.45 -14.12 -0.53
N ASP A 6 5.52 -14.03 -1.48
CA ASP A 6 5.60 -13.14 -2.63
C ASP A 6 5.60 -11.65 -2.21
N ASN A 7 4.91 -11.33 -1.10
CA ASN A 7 4.79 -9.98 -0.54
C ASN A 7 6.08 -9.52 0.17
N ALA A 8 6.76 -10.40 0.90
CA ALA A 8 8.02 -10.03 1.56
C ALA A 8 9.16 -9.85 0.53
N SER A 9 9.12 -10.62 -0.56
CA SER A 9 10.16 -10.64 -1.59
C SER A 9 10.19 -9.37 -2.46
N TRP A 10 9.04 -8.84 -2.90
CA TRP A 10 9.02 -7.58 -3.67
C TRP A 10 9.35 -6.35 -2.81
N ILE A 11 8.97 -6.33 -1.53
CA ILE A 11 9.36 -5.26 -0.58
C ILE A 11 10.86 -5.31 -0.32
N SER A 12 11.42 -6.51 -0.13
CA SER A 12 12.87 -6.69 0.00
C SER A 12 13.64 -6.24 -1.25
N GLY A 13 13.09 -6.54 -2.45
CA GLY A 13 13.61 -6.04 -3.72
C GLY A 13 13.52 -4.53 -3.87
N LEU A 14 12.48 -3.92 -3.29
CA LEU A 14 12.32 -2.47 -3.23
C LEU A 14 13.30 -1.81 -2.25
N LEU A 15 13.52 -2.42 -1.09
CA LEU A 15 14.45 -1.94 -0.07
C LEU A 15 15.89 -1.93 -0.58
N ALA A 16 16.30 -2.99 -1.28
CA ALA A 16 17.61 -3.05 -1.92
C ALA A 16 17.85 -1.90 -2.90
N ARG A 17 16.79 -1.41 -3.55
CA ARG A 17 16.86 -0.31 -4.52
C ARG A 17 16.74 1.08 -3.87
N ALA A 18 15.93 1.22 -2.82
CA ALA A 18 15.80 2.49 -2.10
C ALA A 18 17.00 2.81 -1.19
N SER A 19 17.73 1.79 -0.71
CA SER A 19 19.01 1.99 -0.02
C SER A 19 20.14 2.44 -0.95
N GLN A 20 19.96 2.35 -2.26
CA GLN A 20 21.00 2.65 -3.25
C GLN A 20 20.95 4.11 -3.77
N ASP A 21 19.96 4.90 -3.35
CA ASP A 21 19.85 6.34 -3.63
C ASP A 21 20.37 7.23 -2.47
N ASP A 22 20.96 6.64 -1.41
CA ASP A 22 21.52 7.34 -0.24
C ASP A 22 23.03 7.06 -0.07
N ASP A 23 23.77 6.88 -1.17
CA ASP A 23 25.23 6.84 -1.15
C ASP A 23 25.80 8.29 -1.21
N GLY A 24 25.55 9.04 -0.13
CA GLY A 24 25.99 10.41 0.05
C GLY A 24 26.37 10.70 1.50
N GLU A 25 27.56 10.25 1.89
CA GLU A 25 28.41 10.81 2.96
C GLU A 25 27.71 11.21 4.28
N GLY A 26 27.61 10.28 5.25
CA GLY A 26 27.24 10.62 6.62
C GLY A 26 27.05 9.42 7.54
N GLU A 27 28.09 9.03 8.26
CA GLU A 27 28.04 8.04 9.34
C GLU A 27 27.18 8.56 10.53
N ALA A 28 25.85 8.41 10.48
CA ALA A 28 24.98 8.53 11.65
C ALA A 28 23.59 7.87 11.44
N GLN A 29 23.31 6.81 12.20
CA GLN A 29 21.96 6.41 12.62
C GLN A 29 21.01 5.76 11.58
N LEU A 30 21.47 4.71 10.88
CA LEU A 30 20.64 3.85 9.99
C LEU A 30 19.64 2.89 10.70
N LYS A 31 19.29 3.15 11.96
CA LYS A 31 18.55 2.17 12.81
C LYS A 31 17.02 2.32 12.93
N PRO A 32 16.35 3.48 12.69
CA PRO A 32 14.90 3.58 12.86
C PRO A 32 14.08 3.13 11.62
N GLN A 33 14.69 3.16 10.43
CA GLN A 33 13.99 2.84 9.19
C GLN A 33 13.65 1.36 9.07
N SER A 34 14.58 0.46 9.42
CA SER A 34 14.38 -1.00 9.38
C SER A 34 13.23 -1.44 10.29
N GLN A 35 13.18 -0.90 11.51
CA GLN A 35 12.13 -1.24 12.49
C GLN A 35 10.74 -0.76 12.05
N THR A 36 10.66 0.41 11.39
CA THR A 36 9.40 0.95 10.87
C THR A 36 8.89 0.12 9.69
N LEU A 37 9.81 -0.42 8.88
CA LEU A 37 9.50 -1.30 7.75
C LEU A 37 9.01 -2.68 8.21
N GLU A 38 9.67 -3.28 9.20
CA GLU A 38 9.22 -4.54 9.81
C GLU A 38 7.85 -4.40 10.48
N ALA A 39 7.59 -3.23 11.10
CA ALA A 39 6.28 -2.89 11.63
C ALA A 39 5.22 -2.74 10.53
N LEU A 40 5.59 -2.14 9.39
CA LEU A 40 4.70 -2.03 8.24
C LEU A 40 4.45 -3.39 7.58
N ASP A 41 5.44 -4.27 7.48
CA ASP A 41 5.31 -5.62 6.92
C ASP A 41 4.33 -6.48 7.74
N SER A 42 4.53 -6.49 9.06
CA SER A 42 3.62 -7.16 10.01
C SER A 42 2.19 -6.62 9.90
N LEU A 43 2.05 -5.29 9.80
CA LEU A 43 0.76 -4.62 9.63
C LEU A 43 0.14 -4.93 8.26
N SER A 44 0.95 -5.06 7.20
CA SER A 44 0.50 -5.28 5.82
C SER A 44 -0.25 -6.60 5.68
N VAL A 45 0.28 -7.68 6.25
CA VAL A 45 -0.37 -9.00 6.23
C VAL A 45 -1.72 -8.97 6.96
N ASP A 46 -1.78 -8.26 8.09
CA ASP A 46 -3.01 -8.13 8.88
C ASP A 46 -4.06 -7.29 8.14
N ILE A 47 -3.66 -6.17 7.53
CA ILE A 47 -4.50 -5.34 6.67
C ILE A 47 -5.09 -6.17 5.52
N ALA A 48 -4.27 -6.93 4.80
CA ALA A 48 -4.71 -7.70 3.64
C ALA A 48 -5.81 -8.72 3.98
N ARG A 49 -5.79 -9.27 5.20
CA ARG A 49 -6.80 -10.22 5.73
C ARG A 49 -8.11 -9.54 6.15
N MET A 50 -8.05 -8.27 6.53
CA MET A 50 -9.22 -7.48 6.94
C MET A 50 -10.03 -6.91 5.79
N ILE A 51 -9.57 -7.12 4.56
CA ILE A 51 -10.16 -6.54 3.34
C ILE A 51 -10.65 -7.67 2.43
N ASP A 52 -11.92 -7.62 2.07
CA ASP A 52 -12.51 -8.59 1.15
C ASP A 52 -11.96 -8.40 -0.27
N HIS A 53 -11.54 -9.50 -0.90
CA HIS A 53 -10.92 -9.47 -2.23
C HIS A 53 -11.93 -9.07 -3.32
N GLN A 54 -13.17 -9.55 -3.26
CA GLN A 54 -14.20 -9.23 -4.24
C GLN A 54 -14.66 -7.78 -4.11
N ALA A 55 -14.80 -7.28 -2.88
CA ALA A 55 -15.16 -5.89 -2.62
C ALA A 55 -14.11 -4.92 -3.18
N VAL A 56 -12.81 -5.25 -3.08
CA VAL A 56 -11.73 -4.45 -3.69
C VAL A 56 -11.78 -4.49 -5.21
N ALA A 57 -12.01 -5.67 -5.80
CA ALA A 57 -12.11 -5.81 -7.25
C ALA A 57 -13.27 -4.98 -7.84
N GLU A 58 -14.46 -5.04 -7.24
CA GLU A 58 -15.61 -4.23 -7.63
C GLU A 58 -15.34 -2.73 -7.47
N LEU A 59 -14.66 -2.34 -6.40
CA LEU A 59 -14.36 -0.95 -6.13
C LEU A 59 -13.39 -0.37 -7.17
N TRP A 60 -12.36 -1.12 -7.58
CA TRP A 60 -11.42 -0.67 -8.62
C TRP A 60 -12.09 -0.59 -9.99
N ASP A 61 -12.98 -1.53 -10.28
CA ASP A 61 -13.82 -1.50 -11.47
C ASP A 61 -14.70 -0.24 -11.54
N ARG A 62 -15.38 0.11 -10.43
CA ARG A 62 -16.16 1.36 -10.33
C ARG A 62 -15.29 2.61 -10.45
N TYR A 63 -14.14 2.64 -9.76
CA TYR A 63 -13.21 3.77 -9.81
C TYR A 63 -12.73 4.04 -11.25
N ARG A 64 -12.39 3.00 -12.00
CA ARG A 64 -11.95 3.11 -13.41
C ARG A 64 -13.07 3.56 -14.35
N ARG A 65 -14.33 3.22 -14.05
CA ARG A 65 -15.50 3.78 -14.75
C ARG A 65 -15.70 5.28 -14.46
N GLY A 66 -14.88 5.88 -13.61
CA GLY A 66 -14.98 7.28 -13.22
C GLY A 66 -15.96 7.52 -12.07
N GLU A 67 -16.45 6.47 -11.42
CA GLU A 67 -17.27 6.61 -10.21
C GLU A 67 -16.41 7.14 -9.06
N ARG A 68 -16.79 8.31 -8.54
CA ARG A 68 -16.11 8.94 -7.41
C ARG A 68 -16.72 8.51 -6.09
N GLY A 69 -15.95 8.58 -5.01
CA GLY A 69 -16.43 8.25 -3.67
C GLY A 69 -16.72 6.76 -3.44
N VAL A 70 -16.15 5.88 -4.27
CA VAL A 70 -16.31 4.42 -4.12
C VAL A 70 -15.48 3.87 -2.96
N PHE A 71 -14.36 4.52 -2.65
CA PHE A 71 -13.56 4.24 -1.46
C PHE A 71 -14.25 4.79 -0.23
N THR A 72 -14.86 3.89 0.54
CA THR A 72 -15.53 4.22 1.80
C THR A 72 -15.11 3.23 2.87
N ARG A 73 -15.32 3.60 4.15
CA ARG A 73 -15.04 2.72 5.29
C ARG A 73 -15.77 1.37 5.22
N ARG A 74 -16.87 1.28 4.45
CA ARG A 74 -17.66 0.05 4.27
C ARG A 74 -16.94 -1.05 3.49
N LEU A 75 -15.87 -0.71 2.78
CA LEU A 75 -15.00 -1.69 2.11
C LEU A 75 -14.34 -2.64 3.13
N TYR A 76 -14.16 -2.17 4.35
CA TYR A 76 -13.40 -2.86 5.37
C TYR A 76 -14.31 -3.64 6.32
N THR A 77 -13.82 -4.79 6.78
CA THR A 77 -14.40 -5.50 7.93
C THR A 77 -14.43 -4.60 9.17
N LEU A 78 -15.17 -4.98 10.21
CA LEU A 78 -15.20 -4.21 11.48
C LEU A 78 -13.79 -4.01 12.08
N GLN A 79 -12.91 -5.01 11.94
CA GLN A 79 -11.51 -4.88 12.35
C GLN A 79 -10.76 -3.92 11.42
N GLY A 80 -10.93 -4.06 10.10
CA GLY A 80 -10.30 -3.18 9.11
C GLY A 80 -10.71 -1.71 9.23
N GLN A 81 -11.93 -1.42 9.68
CA GLN A 81 -12.38 -0.05 9.97
C GLN A 81 -11.63 0.56 11.15
N GLN A 82 -11.38 -0.21 12.22
CA GLN A 82 -10.58 0.25 13.36
C GLN A 82 -9.12 0.46 12.95
N THR A 83 -8.56 -0.47 12.17
CA THR A 83 -7.20 -0.36 11.63
C THR A 83 -7.04 0.86 10.73
N TYR A 84 -8.03 1.14 9.87
CA TYR A 84 -8.06 2.36 9.05
C TYR A 84 -7.97 3.64 9.90
N GLU A 85 -8.75 3.73 10.98
CA GLU A 85 -8.70 4.91 11.86
C GLU A 85 -7.36 5.01 12.62
N ASP A 86 -6.78 3.89 13.05
CA ASP A 86 -5.45 3.88 13.68
C ASP A 86 -4.37 4.37 12.71
N ILE A 87 -4.35 3.83 11.48
CA ILE A 87 -3.41 4.24 10.43
C ILE A 87 -3.58 5.72 10.12
N LYS A 88 -4.81 6.21 9.95
CA LYS A 88 -5.10 7.62 9.69
C LYS A 88 -4.57 8.53 10.80
N ARG A 89 -4.78 8.13 12.06
CA ARG A 89 -4.28 8.85 13.23
C ARG A 89 -2.75 8.84 13.29
N LYS A 90 -2.12 7.69 13.10
CA LYS A 90 -0.65 7.55 13.09
C LYS A 90 -0.03 8.34 11.95
N TYR A 91 -0.61 8.28 10.75
CA TYR A 91 -0.15 9.04 9.59
C TYR A 91 -0.15 10.57 9.86
N ALA A 92 -1.12 11.07 10.61
CA ALA A 92 -1.17 12.47 11.00
C ALA A 92 -0.22 12.83 12.16
N ALA A 93 0.03 11.90 13.09
CA ALA A 93 0.80 12.15 14.31
C ALA A 93 2.29 11.83 14.20
N GLU A 94 2.67 10.87 13.36
CA GLU A 94 4.01 10.28 13.29
C GLU A 94 4.65 10.53 11.91
N PRO A 95 5.62 11.46 11.80
CA PRO A 95 6.21 11.84 10.50
C PRO A 95 7.04 10.72 9.87
N GLU A 96 7.64 9.84 10.66
CA GLU A 96 8.39 8.67 10.19
C GLU A 96 7.46 7.63 9.56
N PHE A 97 6.34 7.34 10.22
CA PHE A 97 5.29 6.47 9.67
C PHE A 97 4.71 7.05 8.38
N ARG A 98 4.42 8.36 8.38
CA ARG A 98 3.97 9.08 7.17
C ARG A 98 4.92 8.88 6.00
N THR A 99 6.21 9.10 6.20
CA THR A 99 7.25 8.94 5.16
C THR A 99 7.28 7.51 4.63
N THR A 100 7.15 6.53 5.50
CA THR A 100 7.13 5.10 5.13
C THR A 100 5.90 4.78 4.28
N VAL A 101 4.72 5.27 4.69
CA VAL A 101 3.46 5.10 3.94
C VAL A 101 3.54 5.79 2.58
N ASP A 102 4.00 7.03 2.52
CA ASP A 102 4.13 7.77 1.25
C ASP A 102 5.08 7.08 0.28
N ARG A 103 6.21 6.55 0.77
CA ARG A 103 7.13 5.76 -0.05
C ARG A 103 6.47 4.47 -0.56
N TYR A 104 5.78 3.74 0.31
CA TYR A 104 5.06 2.52 -0.10
C TYR A 104 4.04 2.80 -1.20
N VAL A 105 3.24 3.85 -1.02
CA VAL A 105 2.23 4.28 -1.99
C VAL A 105 2.88 4.63 -3.33
N ALA A 106 3.93 5.46 -3.33
CA ALA A 106 4.62 5.88 -4.56
C ALA A 106 5.22 4.70 -5.35
N GLU A 107 5.83 3.74 -4.65
CA GLU A 107 6.46 2.58 -5.30
C GLU A 107 5.43 1.61 -5.86
N PHE A 108 4.28 1.46 -5.17
CA PHE A 108 3.17 0.69 -5.71
C PHE A 108 2.57 1.35 -6.96
N GLU A 109 2.40 2.68 -6.94
CA GLU A 109 1.95 3.44 -8.12
C GLU A 109 2.89 3.25 -9.31
N LYS A 110 4.20 3.32 -9.08
CA LYS A 110 5.23 3.06 -10.10
C LYS A 110 5.15 1.63 -10.66
N LEU A 111 4.98 0.63 -9.80
CA LEU A 111 4.78 -0.75 -10.23
C LEU A 111 3.54 -0.88 -11.10
N LEU A 112 2.42 -0.24 -10.73
CA LEU A 112 1.21 -0.21 -11.56
C LEU A 112 1.47 0.41 -12.93
N GLU A 113 2.24 1.50 -13.00
CA GLU A 113 2.61 2.14 -14.27
C GLU A 113 3.51 1.24 -15.14
N GLU A 114 4.40 0.45 -14.54
CA GLU A 114 5.27 -0.49 -15.24
C GLU A 114 4.50 -1.71 -15.79
N VAL A 115 3.56 -2.27 -15.02
CA VAL A 115 2.79 -3.47 -15.41
C VAL A 115 1.58 -3.13 -16.29
N ALA A 116 1.05 -1.92 -16.20
CA ALA A 116 -0.08 -1.45 -16.98
C ALA A 116 0.19 -0.06 -17.57
N PRO A 117 1.16 0.03 -18.51
CA PRO A 117 1.41 1.28 -19.22
C PRO A 117 0.17 1.71 -19.98
N LYS A 118 -0.02 3.03 -20.13
CA LYS A 118 -1.21 3.62 -20.78
C LYS A 118 -1.54 2.90 -22.11
N GLY A 119 -2.65 2.15 -22.12
CA GLY A 119 -3.15 1.41 -23.28
C GLY A 119 -2.97 -0.12 -23.24
N SER A 120 -2.39 -0.69 -22.18
CA SER A 120 -2.21 -2.14 -22.00
C SER A 120 -3.35 -2.84 -21.24
N ASP A 121 -3.31 -4.18 -21.27
CA ASP A 121 -4.32 -5.10 -20.73
C ASP A 121 -4.61 -4.85 -19.24
N ASP A 122 -5.83 -4.40 -18.99
CA ASP A 122 -6.35 -3.93 -17.71
C ASP A 122 -6.48 -5.07 -16.66
N ALA A 123 -6.39 -6.34 -17.09
CA ALA A 123 -6.48 -7.50 -16.22
C ALA A 123 -5.22 -7.71 -15.35
N LEU A 124 -4.04 -7.34 -15.85
CA LEU A 124 -2.80 -7.42 -15.05
C LEU A 124 -2.82 -6.38 -13.94
N ALA A 125 -3.17 -5.13 -14.25
CA ALA A 125 -3.37 -4.08 -13.24
C ALA A 125 -4.37 -4.53 -12.16
N GLN A 126 -5.49 -5.13 -12.58
CA GLN A 126 -6.52 -5.62 -11.67
C GLN A 126 -6.00 -6.76 -10.78
N THR A 127 -5.18 -7.67 -11.32
CA THR A 127 -4.55 -8.75 -10.55
C THR A 127 -3.65 -8.18 -9.45
N TYR A 128 -2.85 -7.15 -9.74
CA TYR A 128 -2.01 -6.48 -8.73
C TYR A 128 -2.83 -5.65 -7.74
N LEU A 129 -3.87 -4.94 -8.18
CA LEU A 129 -4.73 -4.13 -7.31
C LEU A 129 -5.56 -4.97 -6.33
N THR A 130 -5.87 -6.21 -6.70
CA THR A 130 -6.66 -7.13 -5.87
C THR A 130 -5.80 -8.08 -5.05
N SER A 131 -4.48 -8.07 -5.26
CA SER A 131 -3.50 -8.83 -4.47
C SER A 131 -3.45 -8.34 -3.02
N GLU A 132 -2.71 -9.06 -2.16
CA GLU A 132 -2.48 -8.63 -0.78
C GLU A 132 -1.83 -7.25 -0.71
N THR A 133 -0.92 -6.93 -1.63
CA THR A 133 -0.24 -5.63 -1.70
C THR A 133 -1.16 -4.53 -2.19
N GLY A 134 -2.00 -4.82 -3.18
CA GLY A 134 -3.03 -3.88 -3.66
C GLY A 134 -4.07 -3.55 -2.59
N LYS A 135 -4.42 -4.50 -1.73
CA LYS A 135 -5.30 -4.28 -0.57
C LYS A 135 -4.65 -3.37 0.47
N VAL A 136 -3.37 -3.58 0.78
CA VAL A 136 -2.60 -2.72 1.70
C VAL A 136 -2.49 -1.32 1.13
N TYR A 137 -2.09 -1.20 -0.14
CA TYR A 137 -2.07 0.06 -0.88
C TYR A 137 -3.42 0.79 -0.78
N THR A 138 -4.52 0.07 -1.03
CA THR A 138 -5.89 0.64 -0.95
C THR A 138 -6.17 1.23 0.44
N MET A 139 -5.81 0.54 1.52
CA MET A 139 -6.03 1.05 2.88
C MET A 139 -5.12 2.24 3.22
N LEU A 140 -3.83 2.14 2.88
CA LEU A 140 -2.84 3.18 3.17
C LEU A 140 -3.12 4.47 2.40
N ALA A 141 -3.34 4.38 1.08
CA ALA A 141 -3.67 5.53 0.25
C ALA A 141 -5.00 6.18 0.67
N HIS A 142 -5.98 5.37 1.09
CA HIS A 142 -7.24 5.90 1.63
C HIS A 142 -7.04 6.59 2.99
N ALA A 143 -6.22 6.03 3.88
CA ALA A 143 -5.93 6.63 5.18
C ALA A 143 -5.13 7.93 5.05
N ALA A 144 -4.23 8.01 4.06
CA ALA A 144 -3.50 9.21 3.68
C ALA A 144 -4.36 10.28 2.98
N GLY A 145 -5.64 9.98 2.67
CA GLY A 145 -6.57 10.90 2.04
C GLY A 145 -6.36 11.09 0.53
N LYS A 146 -5.59 10.21 -0.13
CA LYS A 146 -5.32 10.29 -1.58
C LYS A 146 -6.57 10.09 -2.44
N PHE A 147 -7.54 9.30 -1.97
CA PHE A 147 -8.80 9.09 -2.68
C PHE A 147 -9.90 10.10 -2.32
N GLU A 148 -9.73 10.88 -1.24
CA GLU A 148 -10.73 11.86 -0.78
C GLU A 148 -10.57 13.24 -1.46
N GLN A 149 -9.38 13.58 -1.97
CA GLN A 149 -9.11 14.83 -2.69
C GLN A 149 -9.13 14.62 -4.21
N ARG A 150 -10.30 14.73 -4.88
CA ARG A 150 -10.50 15.26 -6.26
C ARG A 150 -11.96 15.38 -6.68
#